data_AF-A0A536VP68-F1
#
_entry.id   AF-A0A536VP68-F1
#
_cell.length_a   1.000
_cell.length_b   1.000
_cell.length_c   1.000
_cell.angle_alpha   90.00
_cell.angle_beta   90.00
_cell.angle_gamma   90.00
#
_symmetry.space_group_name_H-M   'P 1'
#
loop_
_entity.id
_entity.type
_entity.pdbx_description
1 polymer ?
#
loop_
_entity_poly.entity_id
_entity_poly.type
_entity_poly.pdbx_seq_one_letter_code
_entity_poly.pdbx_strand_id
1 'polypeptide(L)'
;FVSATPADYEKTHAGQVVEQVVRPTGLVDPVLEVRPAQTQVDDLLSEISLRVAKNERVLVTTLTKRMAEDLTDYLNEHGVKVRYLHSDIDTVERVEIIRDLRLGEFDVLVG
;
A
#
# COMPACT_ATOMS: atom_id res chain seq x y z
N PHE A 1 -9.05 3.35 24.97
CA PHE A 1 -8.14 3.31 23.81
C PHE A 1 -8.97 2.98 22.56
N VAL A 2 -8.58 3.49 21.38
CA VAL A 2 -9.21 3.14 20.10
C VAL A 2 -8.10 2.84 19.09
N SER A 3 -8.01 1.60 18.62
CA SER A 3 -7.01 1.14 17.65
C SER A 3 -7.51 -0.11 16.96
N ALA A 4 -7.17 -0.28 15.68
CA ALA A 4 -7.37 -1.55 14.97
C ALA A 4 -6.35 -2.62 15.41
N THR A 5 -5.20 -2.19 15.94
CA THR A 5 -4.10 -3.05 16.39
C THR A 5 -3.59 -2.56 17.76
N PRO A 6 -4.31 -2.82 18.87
CA PRO A 6 -3.88 -2.39 20.20
C PRO A 6 -2.52 -2.99 20.57
N ALA A 7 -1.60 -2.17 21.12
CA ALA A 7 -0.32 -2.64 21.61
C ALA A 7 -0.43 -3.17 23.05
N ASP A 8 0.69 -3.65 23.59
CA ASP A 8 0.71 -4.36 24.89
C ASP A 8 0.33 -3.46 26.06
N TYR A 9 0.63 -2.17 25.98
CA TYR A 9 0.23 -1.20 27.00
C TYR A 9 -1.30 -1.12 27.12
N GLU A 10 -1.99 -0.95 26.00
CA GLU A 10 -3.45 -0.85 25.96
C GLU A 10 -4.09 -2.17 26.40
N LYS A 11 -3.54 -3.32 25.99
CA LYS A 11 -4.02 -4.64 26.39
C LYS A 11 -3.93 -4.88 27.89
N THR A 12 -2.86 -4.41 28.53
CA THR A 12 -2.63 -4.60 29.97
C THR A 12 -3.36 -3.60 30.86
N HIS A 13 -3.75 -2.44 30.32
CA HIS A 13 -4.41 -1.36 31.06
C HIS A 13 -5.91 -1.23 30.74
N ALA A 14 -6.42 -1.96 29.74
CA ALA A 14 -7.85 -1.98 29.43
C ALA A 14 -8.60 -2.91 30.41
N GLY A 15 -9.61 -2.38 31.10
CA GLY A 15 -10.52 -3.20 31.90
C GLY A 15 -11.41 -4.12 31.05
N GLN A 16 -11.76 -3.68 29.84
CA GLN A 16 -12.49 -4.47 28.84
C GLN A 16 -12.12 -4.00 27.43
N VAL A 17 -12.01 -4.95 26.50
CA VAL A 17 -11.86 -4.68 25.06
C VAL A 17 -13.24 -4.83 24.40
N VAL A 18 -13.62 -3.86 23.57
CA VAL A 18 -14.84 -3.90 22.75
C VAL A 18 -14.42 -3.89 21.29
N GLU A 19 -14.87 -4.88 20.53
CA GLU A 19 -14.49 -5.06 19.13
C GLU A 19 -15.56 -4.53 18.18
N GLN A 20 -15.13 -3.86 17.11
CA GLN A 20 -15.98 -3.41 16.01
C GLN A 20 -15.42 -3.91 14.68
N VAL A 21 -15.70 -5.17 14.36
CA VAL A 21 -15.22 -5.83 13.14
C VAL A 21 -16.18 -5.66 11.95
N VAL A 22 -17.48 -5.49 12.20
CA VAL A 22 -18.49 -5.38 11.14
C VAL A 22 -18.48 -3.97 10.55
N ARG A 23 -18.30 -3.87 9.22
CA ARG A 23 -18.36 -2.62 8.47
C ARG A 23 -19.79 -2.36 7.97
N PRO A 24 -20.36 -1.16 8.14
CA PRO A 24 -21.70 -0.83 7.62
C PRO A 24 -21.86 -1.01 6.11
N THR A 25 -20.76 -0.89 5.35
CA THR A 25 -20.72 -1.05 3.89
C THR A 25 -20.73 -2.52 3.43
N GLY A 26 -20.51 -3.48 4.34
CA GLY A 26 -20.35 -4.89 4.00
C GLY A 26 -18.99 -5.25 3.38
N LEU A 27 -18.04 -4.31 3.34
CA LEU A 27 -16.68 -4.60 2.85
C LEU A 27 -15.99 -5.64 3.74
N VAL A 28 -15.48 -6.69 3.10
CA VAL A 28 -14.74 -7.78 3.76
C VAL A 28 -13.24 -7.48 3.80
N ASP A 29 -12.54 -8.16 4.69
CA ASP A 29 -11.07 -8.14 4.70
C ASP A 29 -10.53 -8.78 3.41
N PRO A 30 -9.39 -8.29 2.90
CA PRO A 30 -8.82 -8.81 1.66
C PRO A 30 -8.26 -10.22 1.85
N VAL A 31 -8.20 -10.97 0.74
CA VAL A 31 -7.51 -12.27 0.70
C VAL A 31 -6.00 -12.05 0.76
N LEU A 32 -5.31 -12.87 1.53
CA LEU A 32 -3.85 -12.86 1.65
C LEU A 32 -3.25 -14.04 0.88
N GLU A 33 -2.19 -13.78 0.14
CA GLU A 33 -1.41 -14.77 -0.60
C GLU A 33 0.07 -14.61 -0.28
N VAL A 34 0.80 -15.72 -0.10
CA VAL A 34 2.25 -15.71 0.13
C VAL A 34 2.92 -16.32 -1.09
N ARG A 35 3.80 -15.55 -1.75
CA ARG A 35 4.56 -15.98 -2.92
C ARG A 35 6.06 -16.07 -2.62
N PRO A 36 6.82 -16.93 -3.31
CA PRO A 36 8.28 -17.00 -3.17
C PRO A 36 8.97 -15.70 -3.64
N ALA A 37 10.14 -15.41 -3.09
CA ALA A 37 10.85 -14.15 -3.38
C ALA A 37 11.65 -14.16 -4.70
N GLN A 38 11.92 -15.32 -5.28
CA GLN A 38 12.84 -15.50 -6.40
C GLN A 38 12.45 -14.68 -7.65
N THR A 39 11.14 -14.57 -7.92
CA THR A 39 10.56 -13.87 -9.08
C THR A 39 9.65 -12.71 -8.67
N GLN A 40 9.79 -12.23 -7.43
CA GLN A 40 8.83 -11.31 -6.82
C GLN A 40 8.56 -10.02 -7.62
N VAL A 41 9.57 -9.50 -8.32
CA VAL A 41 9.44 -8.25 -9.10
C VAL A 41 8.66 -8.50 -10.39
N ASP A 42 8.97 -9.59 -11.10
CA ASP A 42 8.27 -9.98 -12.33
C ASP A 42 6.81 -10.38 -12.04
N ASP A 43 6.60 -11.10 -10.94
CA ASP A 43 5.27 -11.48 -10.45
C ASP A 43 4.45 -10.22 -10.10
N LEU A 44 5.06 -9.26 -9.39
CA LEU A 44 4.44 -7.98 -9.07
C LEU A 44 4.08 -7.18 -10.33
N LEU A 45 4.98 -7.09 -11.31
CA LEU A 45 4.74 -6.37 -12.56
C LEU A 45 3.56 -6.96 -13.34
N SER A 46 3.45 -8.29 -13.34
CA SER A 46 2.33 -9.02 -13.94
C SER A 46 1.01 -8.71 -13.24
N GLU A 47 0.99 -8.74 -11.90
CA GLU A 47 -0.19 -8.39 -11.10
C GLU A 47 -0.59 -6.92 -11.29
N ILE A 48 0.36 -5.99 -11.31
CA ILE A 48 0.10 -4.57 -11.59
C ILE A 48 -0.63 -4.43 -12.91
N SER A 49 -0.16 -5.08 -13.96
CA SER A 49 -0.78 -5.02 -15.29
C SER A 49 -2.23 -5.51 -15.29
N LEU A 50 -2.54 -6.58 -14.53
CA LEU A 50 -3.90 -7.09 -14.36
C LEU A 50 -4.82 -6.10 -13.62
N ARG A 51 -4.28 -5.35 -12.65
CA ARG A 51 -5.03 -4.34 -11.87
C ARG A 51 -5.27 -3.08 -12.67
N VAL A 52 -4.27 -2.60 -13.41
CA VAL A 52 -4.39 -1.45 -14.30
C VAL A 52 -5.45 -1.67 -15.37
N ALA A 53 -5.50 -2.88 -15.97
CA ALA A 53 -6.53 -3.23 -16.94
C ALA A 53 -7.96 -3.16 -16.39
N LYS A 54 -8.13 -3.21 -15.06
CA LYS A 54 -9.42 -3.07 -14.35
C LYS A 54 -9.65 -1.68 -13.77
N ASN A 55 -8.76 -0.72 -14.06
CA ASN A 55 -8.76 0.61 -13.46
C ASN A 55 -8.69 0.58 -11.92
N GLU A 56 -7.94 -0.39 -11.38
CA GLU A 56 -7.60 -0.50 -9.96
C GLU A 56 -6.21 0.10 -9.70
N ARG A 57 -5.88 0.37 -8.42
CA ARG A 57 -4.59 0.94 -7.99
C ARG A 57 -3.82 -0.05 -7.12
N VAL A 58 -2.49 0.05 -7.13
CA VAL A 58 -1.60 -0.84 -6.38
C VAL A 58 -0.76 -0.03 -5.39
N LEU A 59 -0.65 -0.53 -4.16
CA LEU A 59 0.25 -0.01 -3.13
C LEU A 59 1.34 -1.06 -2.89
N VAL A 60 2.60 -0.62 -2.90
CA VAL A 60 3.76 -1.49 -2.65
C VAL A 60 4.56 -0.90 -1.50
N THR A 61 4.93 -1.73 -0.53
CA THR A 61 5.77 -1.33 0.60
C THR A 61 7.08 -2.09 0.57
N THR A 62 8.19 -1.37 0.73
CA THR A 62 9.55 -1.92 0.80
C THR A 62 10.18 -1.62 2.16
N LEU A 63 11.38 -2.16 2.42
CA LEU A 63 12.05 -1.97 3.71
C LEU A 63 12.95 -0.73 3.77
N THR A 64 13.44 -0.25 2.62
CA THR A 64 14.41 0.84 2.57
C THR A 64 14.06 1.81 1.45
N LYS A 65 14.41 3.09 1.65
CA LYS A 65 14.24 4.14 0.63
C LYS A 65 14.87 3.75 -0.71
N ARG A 66 16.09 3.20 -0.66
CA ARG A 66 16.79 2.73 -1.85
C ARG A 66 16.02 1.63 -2.59
N MET A 67 15.43 0.67 -1.89
CA MET A 67 14.62 -0.37 -2.54
C MET A 67 13.36 0.22 -3.19
N ALA A 68 12.73 1.21 -2.55
CA ALA A 68 11.59 1.90 -3.14
C ALA A 68 11.97 2.70 -4.38
N GLU A 69 13.10 3.40 -4.36
CA GLU A 69 13.68 4.13 -5.49
C GLU A 69 14.00 3.16 -6.64
N ASP A 70 14.82 2.13 -6.37
CA ASP A 70 15.23 1.13 -7.36
C ASP A 70 14.00 0.43 -8.01
N LEU A 71 12.97 0.11 -7.20
CA LEU A 71 11.74 -0.51 -7.71
C LEU A 71 10.89 0.47 -8.53
N THR A 72 10.81 1.73 -8.11
CA THR A 72 10.08 2.78 -8.84
C THR A 72 10.71 3.00 -10.21
N ASP A 73 12.04 3.09 -10.27
CA ASP A 73 12.78 3.25 -11.52
C ASP A 73 12.56 2.04 -12.44
N TYR A 74 12.70 0.82 -11.91
CA TYR A 74 12.44 -0.41 -12.66
C TYR A 74 11.01 -0.43 -13.26
N LEU A 75 9.99 -0.13 -12.45
CA LEU A 75 8.60 -0.12 -12.91
C LEU A 75 8.36 0.95 -13.99
N ASN A 76 8.95 2.13 -13.82
CA ASN A 76 8.87 3.23 -14.79
C ASN A 76 9.54 2.87 -16.12
N GLU A 77 10.71 2.23 -16.10
CA GLU A 77 11.40 1.71 -17.30
C GLU A 77 10.55 0.67 -18.06
N HIS A 78 9.70 -0.06 -17.36
CA HIS A 78 8.74 -1.03 -17.95
C HIS A 78 7.38 -0.39 -18.30
N GLY A 79 7.27 0.94 -18.26
CA GLY A 79 6.10 1.68 -18.72
C GLY A 79 4.95 1.77 -17.72
N VAL A 80 5.17 1.40 -16.45
CA VAL A 80 4.16 1.55 -15.40
C VAL A 80 4.12 3.01 -14.94
N LYS A 81 2.92 3.58 -14.84
CA LYS A 81 2.73 4.89 -14.21
C LYS A 81 2.86 4.74 -12.69
N VAL A 82 4.05 5.03 -12.17
CA VAL A 82 4.41 4.82 -10.76
C VAL A 82 4.89 6.12 -10.11
N ARG A 83 4.63 6.26 -8.81
CA ARG A 83 5.21 7.31 -7.96
C ARG A 83 5.76 6.68 -6.68
N TYR A 84 6.73 7.37 -6.10
CA TYR A 84 7.39 6.99 -4.84
C TYR A 84 6.94 7.92 -3.70
N LEU A 85 6.74 7.35 -2.51
CA LEU A 85 6.44 8.07 -1.28
C LEU A 85 7.47 7.74 -0.18
N HIS A 86 8.10 8.75 0.42
CA HIS A 86 8.98 8.54 1.58
C HIS A 86 8.80 9.59 2.68
N SER A 87 9.52 9.39 3.78
CA SER A 87 9.44 10.21 4.99
C SER A 87 9.82 11.68 4.80
N ASP A 88 10.61 12.01 3.79
CA ASP A 88 11.14 13.37 3.62
C ASP A 88 10.28 14.22 2.70
N ILE A 89 9.24 13.63 2.10
CA ILE A 89 8.19 14.33 1.35
C ILE A 89 7.36 15.15 2.33
N ASP A 90 7.16 16.42 2.01
CA ASP A 90 6.39 17.33 2.83
C ASP A 90 4.89 16.94 2.87
N THR A 91 4.19 17.45 3.87
CA THR A 91 2.79 17.10 4.10
C THR A 91 1.88 17.49 2.93
N VAL A 92 2.16 18.60 2.24
CA VAL A 92 1.32 19.08 1.12
C VAL A 92 1.54 18.18 -0.08
N GLU A 93 2.80 17.94 -0.46
CA GLU A 93 3.15 17.05 -1.56
C GLU A 93 2.60 15.62 -1.35
N ARG A 94 2.65 15.09 -0.12
CA ARG A 94 2.04 13.79 0.20
C ARG A 94 0.54 13.74 -0.10
N VAL A 95 -0.19 14.80 0.25
CA VAL A 95 -1.64 14.88 -0.01
C VAL A 95 -1.91 14.94 -1.52
N GLU A 96 -1.08 15.66 -2.27
CA GLU A 96 -1.17 15.73 -3.73
C GLU A 96 -0.91 14.36 -4.38
N ILE A 97 0.15 13.66 -3.99
CA ILE A 97 0.45 12.31 -4.49
C ILE A 97 -0.73 11.35 -4.25
N ILE A 98 -1.31 11.36 -3.05
CA ILE A 98 -2.46 10.49 -2.73
C ILE A 98 -3.69 10.88 -3.55
N ARG A 99 -3.92 12.18 -3.75
CA ARG A 99 -5.02 12.68 -4.59
C ARG A 99 -4.85 12.21 -6.03
N ASP A 100 -3.66 12.32 -6.59
CA ASP A 100 -3.36 12.00 -7.98
C ASP A 100 -3.47 10.48 -8.24
N LEU A 101 -3.09 9.64 -7.26
CA LEU A 101 -3.37 8.19 -7.31
C LEU A 101 -4.87 7.91 -7.43
N ARG A 102 -5.69 8.61 -6.63
CA ARG A 102 -7.16 8.46 -6.66
C ARG A 102 -7.79 8.98 -7.96
N LEU A 103 -7.21 10.01 -8.56
CA LEU A 103 -7.63 10.53 -9.86
C LEU A 103 -7.19 9.64 -11.03
N GLY A 104 -6.19 8.77 -10.81
CA GLY A 104 -5.66 7.89 -11.86
C GLY A 104 -4.61 8.56 -12.74
N GLU A 105 -3.96 9.62 -12.26
CA GLU A 105 -2.79 10.20 -12.93
C GLU A 105 -1.65 9.19 -13.00
N PHE A 106 -1.58 8.30 -12.00
CA PHE A 106 -0.73 7.13 -11.97
C PHE A 106 -1.42 5.95 -11.26
N ASP A 107 -0.85 4.75 -11.40
CA ASP A 107 -1.51 3.51 -11.02
C ASP A 107 -0.88 2.81 -9.80
N VAL A 108 0.41 3.05 -9.55
CA VAL A 108 1.19 2.37 -8.51
C VAL A 108 1.87 3.37 -7.59
N LEU A 109 1.72 3.19 -6.28
CA LEU A 109 2.46 3.94 -5.27
C LEU A 109 3.41 3.00 -4.53
N VAL A 110 4.71 3.29 -4.59
CA VAL A 110 5.75 2.56 -3.84
C VAL A 110 6.16 3.40 -2.62
N GLY A 111 6.31 2.77 -1.46
CA GLY A 111 6.80 3.43 -0.24
C GLY A 111 7.55 2.53 0.71
#